data_AF-A0A2E7CPX3-F1
#
_entry.id   AF-A0A2E7CPX3-F1
#
_cell.length_a   1.000
_cell.length_b   1.000
_cell.length_c   1.000
_cell.angle_alpha   90.00
_cell.angle_beta   90.00
_cell.angle_gamma   90.00
#
_symmetry.space_group_name_H-M   'P 1'
#
loop_
_entity.id
_entity.type
_entity.pdbx_description
1 polymer ?
#
loop_
_entity_poly.entity_id
_entity_poly.type
_entity_poly.pdbx_seq_one_letter_code
_entity_poly.pdbx_strand_id
1 'polypeptide(L)'
;MKQGNPQRDNIQALTLDLKAMVDQLEYLLQVFNQQRKPKRFRRTMLICDALELHEGAAGVFASYHLPRCSSCVVRFEESLEEAAQAYDIPLEKWLTELNGLLSSR
;
A
#
# COMPACT_ATOMS: atom_id res chain seq x y z
N MET A 1 53.15 22.11 17.78
CA MET A 1 51.95 22.37 16.96
C MET A 1 51.92 21.33 15.85
N LYS A 2 51.06 20.29 15.92
CA LYS A 2 50.98 19.27 14.88
C LYS A 2 50.10 19.83 13.76
N GLN A 3 50.70 20.30 12.67
CA GLN A 3 49.97 20.68 11.47
C GLN A 3 49.37 19.40 10.86
N GLY A 4 48.04 19.34 10.76
CA GLY A 4 47.32 18.25 10.10
C GLY A 4 47.73 18.14 8.63
N ASN A 5 47.75 16.93 8.10
CA ASN A 5 48.10 16.71 6.70
C ASN A 5 46.87 17.08 5.84
N PRO A 6 46.92 18.16 5.04
CA PRO A 6 45.75 18.68 4.32
C PRO A 6 45.16 17.66 3.33
N GLN A 7 45.97 16.72 2.86
CA GLN A 7 45.52 15.65 1.97
C GLN A 7 44.70 14.58 2.72
N ARG A 8 45.00 14.33 4.00
CA ARG A 8 44.18 13.45 4.85
C ARG A 8 42.86 14.10 5.23
N ASP A 9 42.89 15.40 5.53
CA ASP A 9 41.70 16.16 5.92
C ASP A 9 40.70 16.24 4.75
N ASN A 10 41.19 16.41 3.51
CA ASN A 10 40.35 16.42 2.31
C ASN A 10 39.72 15.04 2.00
N ILE A 11 40.49 13.95 2.16
CA ILE A 11 39.95 12.59 2.01
C ILE A 11 38.88 12.31 3.07
N GLN A 12 39.10 12.74 4.32
CA GLN A 12 38.13 12.58 5.39
C GLN A 12 36.82 13.33 5.12
N ALA A 13 36.91 14.56 4.62
CA ALA A 13 35.74 15.34 4.21
C ALA A 13 34.93 14.63 3.11
N LEU A 14 35.60 14.16 2.06
CA LEU A 14 34.95 13.40 0.97
C LEU A 14 34.31 12.10 1.45
N THR A 15 34.93 11.40 2.40
CA THR A 15 34.33 10.19 2.98
C THR A 15 33.10 10.49 3.82
N LEU A 16 33.07 11.65 4.49
CA LEU A 16 31.92 12.08 5.27
C LEU A 16 30.74 12.45 4.36
N ASP A 17 31.01 13.15 3.27
CA ASP A 17 30.00 13.51 2.27
C ASP A 17 29.44 12.27 1.56
N LEU A 18 30.31 11.32 1.20
CA LEU A 18 29.86 10.05 0.61
C LEU A 18 28.98 9.25 1.57
N LYS A 19 29.35 9.23 2.86
CA LYS A 19 28.53 8.59 3.89
C LYS A 19 27.17 9.27 4.04
N ALA A 20 27.12 10.59 4.04
CA ALA A 20 25.87 11.33 4.14
C ALA A 20 24.93 11.03 2.95
N MET A 21 25.48 10.89 1.74
CA MET A 21 24.69 10.48 0.56
C MET A 21 24.16 9.04 0.68
N VAL A 22 24.96 8.10 1.19
CA VAL A 22 24.50 6.73 1.43
C VAL A 22 23.37 6.70 2.46
N ASP A 23 23.52 7.41 3.58
CA ASP A 23 22.51 7.47 4.63
C ASP A 23 21.19 8.07 4.08
N GLN A 24 21.26 9.05 3.17
CA GLN A 24 20.08 9.59 2.48
C GLN A 24 19.41 8.57 1.56
N LEU A 25 20.19 7.78 0.80
CA LEU A 25 19.64 6.73 -0.06
C LEU A 25 18.97 5.63 0.76
N GLU A 26 19.55 5.23 1.89
CA GLU A 26 18.95 4.26 2.81
C GLU A 26 17.61 4.77 3.36
N TYR A 27 17.54 6.05 3.74
CA TYR A 27 16.30 6.68 4.17
C TYR A 27 15.22 6.66 3.07
N LEU A 28 15.57 7.03 1.84
CA LEU A 28 14.64 7.01 0.72
C LEU A 28 14.13 5.60 0.41
N LEU A 29 15.01 4.59 0.44
CA LEU A 29 14.62 3.20 0.28
C LEU A 29 13.64 2.75 1.38
N GLN A 30 13.87 3.16 2.62
CA GLN A 30 12.97 2.86 3.73
C GLN A 30 11.59 3.49 3.53
N VAL A 31 11.52 4.76 3.14
CA VAL A 31 10.25 5.46 2.83
C VAL A 31 9.51 4.76 1.70
N PHE A 32 10.21 4.41 0.61
CA PHE A 32 9.61 3.74 -0.53
C PHE A 32 9.08 2.34 -0.17
N ASN A 33 9.83 1.57 0.64
CA ASN A 33 9.38 0.27 1.11
C ASN A 33 8.17 0.35 2.05
N GLN A 34 8.01 1.42 2.82
CA GLN A 34 6.79 1.64 3.61
C GLN A 34 5.56 1.85 2.72
N GLN A 35 5.72 2.53 1.58
CA GLN A 35 4.64 2.71 0.59
C GLN A 35 4.31 1.41 -0.16
N ARG A 36 5.22 0.43 -0.16
CA ARG A 36 5.04 -0.89 -0.79
C ARG A 36 4.44 -1.95 0.13
N LYS A 37 4.13 -1.66 1.40
CA LYS A 37 3.37 -2.62 2.23
C LYS A 37 2.09 -2.98 1.48
N PRO A 38 1.79 -4.28 1.29
CA PRO A 38 0.64 -4.69 0.51
C PRO A 38 -0.60 -4.08 1.16
N LYS A 39 -1.26 -3.18 0.42
CA LYS A 39 -2.56 -2.65 0.79
C LYS A 39 -3.50 -3.85 0.81
N ARG A 40 -3.91 -4.27 2.01
CA ARG A 40 -4.81 -5.41 2.24
C ARG A 40 -6.26 -4.90 2.27
N PHE A 41 -7.21 -5.67 1.74
CA PHE A 41 -8.63 -5.40 1.92
C PHE A 41 -9.01 -5.55 3.40
N ARG A 42 -9.72 -4.57 3.95
CA ARG A 42 -10.14 -4.51 5.36
C ARG A 42 -11.63 -4.19 5.43
N ARG A 43 -12.31 -4.68 6.46
CA ARG A 43 -13.74 -4.44 6.70
C ARG A 43 -14.18 -2.97 6.63
N THR A 44 -13.38 -2.05 7.17
CA THR A 44 -13.68 -0.61 7.17
C THR A 44 -13.31 0.11 5.87
N MET A 45 -12.78 -0.60 4.88
CA MET A 45 -12.43 -0.03 3.57
C MET A 45 -13.72 0.26 2.81
N LEU A 46 -13.77 1.39 2.10
CA LEU A 46 -14.89 1.72 1.24
C LEU A 46 -14.92 0.82 0.01
N ILE A 47 -16.12 0.60 -0.54
CA ILE A 47 -16.30 -0.13 -1.80
C ILE A 47 -15.50 0.54 -2.94
N CYS A 48 -15.48 1.88 -3.02
CA CYS A 48 -14.69 2.60 -4.02
C CYS A 48 -13.19 2.29 -3.89
N ASP A 49 -12.64 2.42 -2.68
CA ASP A 49 -11.23 2.15 -2.40
C ASP A 49 -10.85 0.71 -2.72
N ALA A 50 -11.75 -0.24 -2.45
CA ALA A 50 -11.54 -1.66 -2.77
C ALA A 50 -11.48 -1.90 -4.29
N LEU A 51 -12.33 -1.24 -5.08
CA LEU A 51 -12.32 -1.32 -6.53
C LEU A 51 -11.08 -0.67 -7.14
N GLU A 52 -10.58 0.42 -6.55
CA GLU A 52 -9.31 1.05 -6.95
C GLU A 52 -8.08 0.23 -6.54
N LEU A 53 -8.19 -0.53 -5.45
CA LEU A 53 -7.08 -1.32 -4.92
C LEU A 53 -6.67 -2.47 -5.84
N HIS A 54 -7.63 -3.14 -6.50
CA HIS A 54 -7.32 -4.28 -7.37
C HIS A 54 -8.40 -4.49 -8.45
N GLU A 55 -7.99 -4.62 -9.72
CA GLU A 55 -8.93 -4.83 -10.85
C GLU A 55 -9.83 -6.07 -10.68
N GLY A 56 -9.29 -7.14 -10.08
CA GLY A 56 -10.03 -8.36 -9.79
C GLY A 56 -11.13 -8.22 -8.72
N ALA A 57 -11.15 -7.13 -7.94
CA ALA A 57 -12.15 -6.92 -6.89
C ALA A 57 -13.58 -6.88 -7.47
N ALA A 58 -13.76 -6.25 -8.63
CA ALA A 58 -15.04 -6.23 -9.34
C ALA A 58 -15.54 -7.65 -9.71
N GLY A 59 -14.63 -8.58 -9.99
CA GLY A 59 -14.95 -9.98 -10.25
C GLY A 59 -15.47 -10.70 -9.01
N VAL A 60 -14.80 -10.50 -7.87
CA VAL A 60 -15.24 -11.04 -6.58
C VAL A 60 -16.60 -10.45 -6.20
N PHE A 61 -16.79 -9.14 -6.32
CA PHE A 61 -18.06 -8.47 -5.97
C PHE A 61 -19.24 -9.05 -6.75
N ALA A 62 -19.06 -9.27 -8.05
CA ALA A 62 -20.10 -9.87 -8.89
C ALA A 62 -20.46 -11.30 -8.49
N SER A 63 -19.53 -12.03 -7.88
CA SER A 63 -19.79 -13.39 -7.37
C SER A 63 -20.75 -13.37 -6.17
N TYR A 64 -20.91 -12.22 -5.51
CA TYR A 64 -21.89 -11.96 -4.45
C TYR A 64 -23.07 -11.11 -4.94
N HIS A 65 -23.30 -11.04 -6.26
CA HIS A 65 -24.36 -10.23 -6.88
C HIS A 65 -24.27 -8.72 -6.59
N LEU A 66 -23.12 -8.23 -6.14
CA LEU A 66 -22.88 -6.81 -6.01
C LEU A 66 -22.62 -6.20 -7.40
N PRO A 67 -23.13 -4.97 -7.66
CA PRO A 67 -22.92 -4.30 -8.93
C PRO A 67 -21.43 -4.05 -9.18
N ARG A 68 -21.00 -4.29 -10.43
CA ARG A 68 -19.61 -4.14 -10.89
C ARG A 68 -19.18 -2.70 -11.21
N CYS A 69 -20.13 -1.76 -11.22
CA CYS A 69 -19.99 -0.50 -11.95
C CYS A 69 -19.90 0.72 -11.04
N SER A 70 -18.99 1.64 -11.39
CA SER A 70 -18.76 2.97 -10.82
C SER A 70 -19.96 3.95 -10.93
N SER A 71 -21.08 3.57 -11.55
CA SER A 71 -22.20 4.48 -11.87
C SER A 71 -23.43 4.38 -10.94
N CYS A 72 -23.44 3.47 -9.97
CA CYS A 72 -24.49 3.44 -8.93
C CYS A 72 -24.10 4.33 -7.75
N VAL A 73 -24.46 5.61 -7.83
CA VAL A 73 -24.14 6.70 -6.88
C VAL A 73 -24.36 6.36 -5.40
N VAL A 74 -25.21 5.38 -5.08
CA VAL A 74 -25.62 5.08 -3.69
C VAL A 74 -24.62 4.17 -2.94
N ARG A 75 -23.67 3.51 -3.61
CA ARG A 75 -22.88 2.40 -3.02
C ARG A 75 -21.39 2.68 -2.80
N PHE A 76 -20.86 3.84 -3.19
CA PHE A 76 -19.42 4.12 -3.11
C PHE A 76 -18.93 4.53 -1.72
N GLU A 77 -19.81 5.09 -0.90
CA GLU A 77 -19.48 5.57 0.44
C GLU A 77 -19.71 4.52 1.53
N GLU A 78 -20.22 3.33 1.16
CA GLU A 78 -20.39 2.21 2.08
C GLU A 78 -19.06 1.45 2.27
N SER A 79 -18.80 1.05 3.50
CA SER A 79 -17.72 0.12 3.83
C SER A 79 -18.04 -1.31 3.40
N LEU A 80 -17.01 -2.15 3.24
CA LEU A 80 -17.19 -3.58 2.97
C LEU A 80 -18.00 -4.27 4.07
N GLU A 81 -17.90 -3.84 5.33
CA GLU A 81 -18.71 -4.40 6.42
C GLU A 81 -20.20 -4.04 6.29
N GLU A 82 -20.51 -2.78 6.02
CA GLU A 82 -21.90 -2.32 5.84
C GLU A 82 -22.54 -3.01 4.63
N ALA A 83 -21.80 -3.12 3.52
CA ALA A 83 -22.25 -3.85 2.35
C ALA A 83 -22.45 -5.34 2.66
N ALA A 84 -21.55 -5.96 3.42
CA ALA A 84 -21.71 -7.37 3.78
C ALA A 84 -22.96 -7.60 4.62
N GLN A 85 -23.26 -6.69 5.56
CA GLN A 85 -24.47 -6.75 6.35
C GLN A 85 -25.73 -6.53 5.49
N ALA A 86 -25.74 -5.54 4.61
CA ALA A 86 -26.90 -5.19 3.79
C ALA A 86 -27.29 -6.28 2.78
N TYR A 87 -26.32 -7.04 2.29
CA TYR A 87 -26.51 -8.08 1.27
C TYR A 87 -26.40 -9.51 1.83
N ASP A 88 -26.35 -9.67 3.15
CA ASP A 88 -26.20 -10.97 3.85
C ASP A 88 -24.98 -11.78 3.34
N ILE A 89 -23.87 -11.08 3.10
CA ILE A 89 -22.62 -11.67 2.64
C ILE A 89 -21.78 -12.10 3.86
N PRO A 90 -21.22 -13.32 3.88
CA PRO A 90 -20.27 -13.73 4.92
C PRO A 90 -18.96 -12.93 4.82
N LEU A 91 -18.86 -11.82 5.57
CA LEU A 91 -17.76 -10.84 5.49
C LEU A 91 -16.36 -11.46 5.55
N GLU A 92 -16.12 -12.39 6.48
CA GLU A 92 -14.79 -13.00 6.64
C GLU A 92 -14.39 -13.86 5.44
N LYS A 93 -15.36 -14.55 4.82
CA LYS A 93 -15.14 -15.31 3.57
C LYS A 93 -14.86 -14.34 2.42
N TRP A 94 -15.64 -13.29 2.31
CA TRP A 94 -15.48 -12.28 1.26
C TRP A 94 -14.12 -11.56 1.35
N LEU A 95 -13.70 -11.15 2.55
CA LEU A 95 -12.37 -10.57 2.78
C LEU A 95 -11.24 -11.56 2.50
N THR A 96 -11.46 -12.86 2.72
CA THR A 96 -10.48 -13.90 2.39
C THR A 96 -10.30 -14.00 0.87
N GLU A 97 -11.39 -14.03 0.11
CA GLU A 97 -11.35 -14.09 -1.37
C GLU A 97 -10.71 -12.82 -1.96
N LEU A 98 -11.09 -11.63 -1.46
CA LEU A 98 -10.49 -10.36 -1.90
C LEU A 98 -8.99 -10.30 -1.61
N ASN A 99 -8.56 -10.74 -0.43
CA ASN A 99 -7.15 -10.77 -0.09
C ASN A 99 -6.36 -11.88 -0.81
N GLY A 100 -7.05 -12.90 -1.33
CA GLY A 100 -6.49 -13.89 -2.23
C GLY A 100 -5.93 -13.24 -3.50
N LEU A 101 -6.63 -12.23 -4.05
CA LEU A 101 -6.22 -11.49 -5.24
C LEU A 101 -4.82 -10.86 -5.11
N LEU A 102 -4.47 -10.41 -3.90
CA LEU A 102 -3.20 -9.74 -3.62
C LEU A 102 -2.01 -10.71 -3.50
N SER A 103 -2.29 -12.00 -3.36
CA SER A 103 -1.29 -13.06 -3.14
C SER A 103 -0.94 -13.80 -4.43
N SER A 104 -1.86 -13.84 -5.39
CA SER A 104 -1.68 -14.42 -6.72
C SER A 104 -1.28 -13.33 -7.72
N ARG A 105 0.01 -13.02 -7.78
CA ARG A 105 0.59 -12.11 -8.78
C ARG A 105 1.27 -12.89 -9.89
#